data_AF-A0A3D0DH19-F1
#
_entry.id   AF-A0A3D0DH19-F1
#
_cell.length_a   1.000
_cell.length_b   1.000
_cell.length_c   1.000
_cell.angle_alpha   90.00
_cell.angle_beta   90.00
_cell.angle_gamma   90.00
#
_symmetry.space_group_name_H-M   'P 1'
#
loop_
_entity.id
_entity.type
_entity.pdbx_description
1 polymer ?
#
loop_
_entity_poly.entity_id
_entity_poly.type
_entity_poly.pdbx_seq_one_letter_code
_entity_poly.pdbx_strand_id
1 'polypeptide(L)'
;MTKFAVILVIALMPALAVAQTYHIDWYVIGSGGGHSQSASYQLDGTIGQPIVGHSSSPSYQIDAGFWTGVVTGPSGCIYVIGDANNSNTFTGLDVTYSVRY
;
A
#
# COMPACT_ATOMS: atom_id res chain seq x y z
N MET A 1 -43.98 29.40 -36.77
CA MET A 1 -42.51 29.42 -36.57
C MET A 1 -42.11 29.03 -35.14
N THR A 2 -42.76 29.53 -34.09
CA THR A 2 -42.44 29.20 -32.68
C THR A 2 -42.55 27.72 -32.30
N LYS A 3 -43.53 26.98 -32.83
CA LYS A 3 -43.73 25.55 -32.52
C LYS A 3 -42.57 24.64 -32.97
N PHE A 4 -41.93 24.95 -34.10
CA PHE A 4 -40.78 24.21 -34.61
C PHE A 4 -39.52 24.44 -33.77
N ALA A 5 -39.32 25.67 -33.28
CA ALA A 5 -38.20 25.97 -32.39
C ALA A 5 -38.29 25.21 -31.05
N VAL A 6 -39.50 25.04 -30.51
CA VAL A 6 -39.72 24.27 -29.26
C VAL A 6 -39.39 22.79 -29.45
N ILE A 7 -39.83 22.19 -30.56
CA ILE A 7 -39.53 20.78 -30.87
C ILE A 7 -38.03 20.58 -31.06
N LEU A 8 -37.35 21.51 -31.73
CA LEU A 8 -35.91 21.46 -31.94
C LEU A 8 -35.15 21.54 -30.59
N VAL A 9 -35.54 22.43 -29.69
CA VAL A 9 -34.91 22.55 -28.36
C VAL A 9 -35.10 21.28 -27.53
N ILE A 10 -36.28 20.66 -27.55
CA ILE A 10 -36.55 19.41 -26.83
C ILE A 10 -35.75 18.24 -27.43
N ALA A 11 -35.63 18.19 -28.76
CA ALA A 11 -34.88 17.14 -29.46
C ALA A 11 -33.36 17.21 -29.21
N LEU A 12 -32.82 18.40 -28.89
CA LEU A 12 -31.39 18.59 -28.59
C LEU A 12 -31.02 18.39 -27.11
N MET A 13 -31.98 18.35 -26.17
CA MET A 13 -31.70 18.11 -24.74
C MET A 13 -30.93 16.81 -24.43
N PRO A 14 -31.21 15.64 -25.05
CA PRO A 14 -30.48 14.41 -24.75
C PRO A 14 -29.02 14.40 -25.26
N ALA A 15 -28.56 15.42 -25.99
CA ALA A 15 -27.16 15.53 -26.43
C ALA A 15 -26.20 15.98 -25.32
N LEU A 16 -26.70 16.39 -24.16
CA LEU A 16 -25.90 16.72 -22.98
C LEU A 16 -25.49 15.45 -22.24
N ALA A 17 -24.54 14.70 -22.80
CA ALA A 17 -23.86 13.63 -22.08
C ALA A 17 -22.91 14.25 -21.05
N VAL A 18 -23.33 14.30 -19.79
CA VAL A 18 -22.45 14.70 -18.68
C VAL A 18 -21.65 13.47 -18.26
N ALA A 19 -20.33 13.53 -18.48
CA ALA A 19 -19.43 12.48 -18.01
C ALA A 19 -19.48 12.39 -16.48
N GLN A 20 -19.56 11.17 -15.96
CA GLN A 20 -19.68 10.95 -14.52
C GLN A 20 -18.28 10.99 -13.91
N THR A 21 -18.13 11.65 -12.76
CA THR A 21 -16.86 11.68 -12.03
C THR A 21 -16.71 10.38 -11.27
N TYR A 22 -15.98 9.43 -11.84
CA TYR A 22 -15.63 8.19 -11.15
C TYR A 22 -14.34 8.39 -10.35
N HIS A 23 -14.41 8.12 -9.05
CA HIS A 23 -13.23 8.01 -8.20
C HIS A 23 -13.07 6.55 -7.77
N ILE A 24 -11.84 6.05 -7.88
CA ILE A 24 -11.41 4.82 -7.21
C ILE A 24 -10.65 5.29 -5.99
N ASP A 25 -11.28 5.22 -4.83
CA ASP A 25 -10.62 5.53 -3.58
C ASP A 25 -9.66 4.40 -3.23
N TRP A 26 -8.42 4.77 -2.90
CA TRP A 26 -7.41 3.82 -2.44
C TRP A 26 -7.27 3.92 -0.93
N TYR A 27 -7.25 2.77 -0.27
CA TYR A 27 -7.12 2.67 1.17
C TYR A 27 -5.94 1.78 1.50
N VAL A 28 -5.20 2.15 2.54
CA VAL A 28 -4.09 1.36 3.08
C VAL A 28 -4.43 0.91 4.50
N ILE A 29 -4.18 -0.36 4.81
CA ILE A 29 -4.16 -0.83 6.19
C ILE A 29 -2.80 -0.43 6.76
N GLY A 30 -2.77 0.72 7.43
CA GLY A 30 -1.54 1.35 7.93
C GLY A 30 -0.90 0.64 9.14
N SER A 31 -1.60 -0.32 9.73
CA SER A 31 -1.16 -1.05 10.92
C SER A 31 -2.00 -2.32 11.11
N GLY A 32 -1.40 -3.39 11.62
CA GLY A 32 -2.12 -4.60 11.99
C GLY A 32 -1.20 -5.69 12.54
N GLY A 33 -1.77 -6.67 13.22
CA GLY A 33 -1.06 -7.67 14.02
C GLY A 33 -0.98 -7.32 15.51
N GLY A 34 -0.10 -7.97 16.26
CA GLY A 34 0.05 -7.77 17.69
C GLY A 34 0.93 -8.81 18.39
N HIS A 35 1.30 -8.47 19.62
CA HIS A 35 2.02 -9.35 20.52
C HIS A 35 1.04 -10.32 21.20
N SER A 36 1.31 -11.63 21.10
CA SER A 36 0.55 -12.70 21.76
C SER A 36 1.51 -13.59 22.53
N GLN A 37 1.26 -13.83 23.82
CA GLN A 37 2.09 -14.73 24.62
C GLN A 37 1.26 -15.66 25.52
N SER A 38 1.87 -16.79 25.85
CA SER A 38 1.48 -17.69 26.93
C SER A 38 2.66 -17.83 27.89
N ALA A 39 2.55 -18.73 28.89
CA ALA A 39 3.64 -18.98 29.83
C ALA A 39 4.94 -19.49 29.15
N SER A 40 4.82 -20.16 28.00
CA SER A 40 5.94 -20.85 27.35
C SER A 40 6.25 -20.35 25.94
N TYR A 41 5.37 -19.54 25.35
CA TYR A 41 5.47 -19.15 23.95
C TYR A 41 5.14 -17.69 23.75
N GLN A 42 5.88 -17.06 22.86
CA GLN A 42 5.72 -15.68 22.43
C GLN A 42 5.56 -15.67 20.90
N LEU A 43 4.57 -14.94 20.41
CA LEU A 43 4.29 -14.76 18.99
C LEU A 43 3.99 -13.28 18.72
N ASP A 44 4.76 -12.70 17.83
CA ASP A 44 4.54 -11.34 17.34
C ASP A 44 4.03 -11.43 15.90
N GLY A 45 2.75 -11.12 15.72
CA GLY A 45 2.11 -11.10 14.41
C GLY A 45 2.09 -9.68 13.83
N THR A 46 2.16 -9.56 12.51
CA THR A 46 1.94 -8.30 11.79
C THR A 46 1.02 -8.56 10.60
N ILE A 47 0.22 -7.56 10.20
CA ILE A 47 -0.59 -7.63 8.97
C ILE A 47 -0.09 -6.52 8.04
N GLY A 48 0.63 -6.92 6.99
CA GLY A 48 0.94 -6.21 5.74
C GLY A 48 1.41 -4.75 5.82
N GLN A 49 2.71 -4.53 5.56
CA GLN A 49 3.26 -3.23 5.14
C GLN A 49 4.32 -3.45 4.05
N PRO A 50 4.13 -2.88 2.85
CA PRO A 50 4.98 -1.73 2.52
C PRO A 50 4.19 -0.65 1.79
N ILE A 51 3.92 0.47 2.49
CA ILE A 51 3.39 1.69 1.87
C ILE A 51 4.47 2.38 1.01
N VAL A 52 5.72 2.41 1.48
CA VAL A 52 6.83 3.11 0.79
C VAL A 52 8.14 2.30 0.79
N GLY A 53 8.38 1.39 1.74
CA GLY A 53 9.70 0.78 1.91
C GLY A 53 10.71 1.80 2.44
N HIS A 54 11.94 1.78 1.93
CA HIS A 54 12.93 2.83 2.18
C HIS A 54 12.73 4.02 1.24
N SER A 55 12.63 5.23 1.79
CA SER A 55 12.60 6.47 1.04
C SER A 55 13.53 7.50 1.65
N SER A 56 14.30 8.17 0.80
CA SER A 56 15.36 9.06 1.24
C SER A 56 15.41 10.36 0.45
N SER A 57 15.83 11.41 1.14
CA SER A 57 16.23 12.71 0.59
C SER A 57 17.49 13.18 1.34
N PRO A 58 18.17 14.24 0.88
CA PRO A 58 19.36 14.74 1.56
C PRO A 58 19.15 15.10 3.04
N SER A 59 17.93 15.43 3.44
CA SER A 59 17.61 15.86 4.81
C SER A 59 16.69 14.90 5.58
N TYR A 60 16.11 13.90 4.91
CA TYR A 60 15.10 13.02 5.51
C TYR A 60 15.28 11.58 5.07
N GLN A 61 15.05 10.66 5.99
CA GLN A 61 15.01 9.23 5.77
C GLN A 61 13.69 8.72 6.34
N ILE A 62 12.97 7.93 5.56
CA ILE A 62 11.72 7.29 5.96
C ILE A 62 11.86 5.82 5.63
N ASP A 63 11.91 5.00 6.66
CA ASP A 63 11.77 3.56 6.56
C ASP A 63 10.35 3.19 6.98
N ALA A 64 9.55 2.70 6.03
CA ALA A 64 8.17 2.31 6.24
C ALA A 64 7.95 0.88 5.73
N GLY A 65 7.63 -0.05 6.64
CA GLY A 65 7.57 -1.46 6.32
C GLY A 65 7.63 -2.34 7.57
N PHE A 66 7.71 -3.64 7.36
CA PHE A 66 8.03 -4.59 8.43
C PHE A 66 9.48 -4.38 8.93
N TRP A 67 9.67 -4.42 10.25
CA TRP A 67 10.98 -4.52 10.91
C TRP A 67 11.95 -3.37 10.59
N THR A 68 11.42 -2.18 10.34
CA THR A 68 12.19 -0.96 10.16
C THR A 68 12.86 -0.55 11.48
N GLY A 69 14.14 -0.14 11.44
CA GLY A 69 14.88 0.32 12.62
C GLY A 69 15.78 -0.72 13.31
N VAL A 70 15.97 -1.91 12.73
CA VAL A 70 17.11 -2.77 13.10
C VAL A 70 18.39 -2.08 12.63
N VAL A 71 19.09 -1.48 13.59
CA VAL A 71 20.39 -0.85 13.37
C VAL A 71 21.35 -1.93 12.87
N THR A 72 21.99 -1.69 11.73
CA THR A 72 23.14 -2.48 11.29
C THR A 72 24.21 -2.38 12.38
N GLY A 73 24.36 -3.43 13.17
CA GLY A 73 25.51 -3.58 14.05
C GLY A 73 26.80 -3.64 13.21
N PRO A 74 27.99 -3.46 13.82
CA PRO A 74 29.28 -3.43 13.12
C PRO A 74 29.59 -4.71 12.30
N SER A 75 28.81 -5.77 12.50
CA SER A 75 28.92 -7.06 11.86
C SER A 75 27.98 -7.17 10.66
N GLY A 76 28.30 -6.49 9.56
CA GLY A 76 28.12 -6.90 8.14
C GLY A 76 26.81 -7.55 7.63
N CYS A 77 25.75 -7.66 8.41
CA CYS A 77 24.46 -8.17 7.96
C CYS A 77 23.74 -7.03 7.23
N ILE A 78 23.65 -7.13 5.91
CA ILE A 78 22.88 -6.20 5.09
C ILE A 78 21.41 -6.47 5.38
N TYR A 79 20.79 -5.64 6.22
CA TYR A 79 19.37 -5.71 6.46
C TYR A 79 18.61 -5.00 5.33
N VAL A 80 17.79 -5.74 4.60
CA VAL A 80 16.87 -5.20 3.59
C VAL A 80 15.46 -5.19 4.16
N ILE A 81 14.83 -4.01 4.22
CA ILE A 81 13.45 -3.88 4.70
C ILE A 81 12.54 -4.75 3.85
N GLY A 82 11.78 -5.64 4.50
CA GLY A 82 10.85 -6.55 3.84
C GLY A 82 11.46 -7.87 3.36
N ASP A 83 12.76 -8.12 3.58
CA ASP A 83 13.43 -9.40 3.26
C ASP A 83 13.10 -10.47 4.31
N ALA A 84 11.95 -11.12 4.13
CA ALA A 84 11.46 -12.13 5.07
C ALA A 84 12.27 -13.44 5.02
N ASN A 85 12.92 -13.73 3.89
CA ASN A 85 13.67 -14.98 3.68
C ASN A 85 15.18 -14.83 3.88
N ASN A 86 15.64 -13.64 4.31
CA ASN A 86 17.04 -13.32 4.59
C ASN A 86 17.97 -13.54 3.38
N SER A 87 17.49 -13.19 2.18
CA SER A 87 18.23 -13.26 0.91
C SER A 87 19.06 -12.01 0.60
N ASN A 88 18.93 -10.96 1.41
CA ASN A 88 19.39 -9.59 1.15
C ASN A 88 18.71 -8.94 -0.08
N THR A 89 17.51 -9.38 -0.45
CA THR A 89 16.73 -8.80 -1.55
C THR A 89 15.25 -8.70 -1.17
N PHE A 90 14.54 -7.69 -1.70
CA PHE A 90 13.09 -7.59 -1.55
C PHE A 90 12.40 -7.93 -2.87
N THR A 91 11.72 -9.07 -2.92
CA THR A 91 11.06 -9.63 -4.12
C THR A 91 9.73 -10.30 -3.76
N GLY A 92 9.00 -10.81 -4.77
CA GLY A 92 7.81 -11.62 -4.54
C GLY A 92 8.07 -12.95 -3.78
N LEU A 93 9.34 -13.38 -3.69
CA LEU A 93 9.70 -14.57 -2.92
C LEU A 93 9.58 -14.32 -1.41
N ASP A 94 9.77 -13.09 -0.95
CA ASP A 94 9.61 -12.71 0.46
C ASP A 94 8.14 -12.75 0.89
N VAL A 95 7.25 -12.31 0.00
CA VAL A 95 5.80 -12.45 0.17
C VAL A 95 5.41 -13.93 0.21
N THR A 96 5.93 -14.73 -0.73
CA THR A 96 5.65 -16.16 -0.79
C THR A 96 6.17 -16.89 0.45
N TYR A 97 7.34 -16.50 0.95
CA TYR A 97 7.94 -17.04 2.16
C TYR A 97 7.08 -16.76 3.38
N SER A 98 6.64 -15.51 3.56
CA SER A 98 5.81 -15.07 4.70
C SER A 98 4.41 -15.69 4.74
N VAL A 99 3.91 -16.20 3.61
CA VAL A 99 2.62 -16.92 3.55
C VAL A 99 2.81 -18.41 3.81
N ARG A 100 3.98 -18.95 3.46
CA ARG A 100 4.25 -20.39 3.49
C ARG A 100 4.81 -20.86 4.83
N TYR A 101 5.45 -19.96 5.57
CA TYR A 101 6.12 -20.20 6.85
C TYR A 101 5.71 -19.11 7.84
#